data_AF-A0A2V1DF31-F1
#
_entry.id   AF-A0A2V1DF31-F1
#
_cell.length_a   1.000
_cell.length_b   1.000
_cell.length_c   1.000
_cell.angle_alpha   90.00
_cell.angle_beta   90.00
_cell.angle_gamma   90.00
#
_symmetry.space_group_name_H-M   'P 1'
#
loop_
_entity.id
_entity.type
_entity.pdbx_description
1 polymer ?
#
loop_
_entity_poly.entity_id
_entity_poly.type
_entity_poly.pdbx_seq_one_letter_code
_entity_poly.pdbx_strand_id
1 'polypeptide(L)'
;MSTCKPLARVCVKTSQPNLLPRLQTRHESTTRRHRKLLIVPGAPSFTPSTPQPTLVFNPPSSAPNVYHTPLKFLPKDDRRRQMYASFLSSSTHAAHRTATPTIAQPGTPLHTTNVSPLNNAPTSSRLPPRPSSALPTPLRAPYEKTYHLTEADIKEIQRLRSENPDHWTRVRLAEKFGCSQFFVGMVAKNHEKATRVSEAHEAARARWGTRRREAREDRVRRKALWGRDA
;
A
#
# COMPACT_ATOMS: atom_id res chain seq x y z
N MET A 1 40.65 -62.12 -38.19
CA MET A 1 39.47 -62.90 -38.62
C MET A 1 38.78 -63.48 -37.40
N SER A 2 37.73 -62.83 -36.88
CA SER A 2 36.66 -63.51 -36.12
C SER A 2 35.50 -62.52 -35.95
N THR A 3 34.39 -62.79 -36.62
CA THR A 3 33.17 -61.99 -36.62
C THR A 3 32.17 -62.59 -35.64
N CYS A 4 31.86 -61.90 -34.54
CA CYS A 4 30.75 -62.27 -33.65
C CYS A 4 29.52 -61.42 -34.00
N LYS A 5 28.48 -62.06 -34.56
CA LYS A 5 27.17 -61.45 -34.84
C LYS A 5 26.28 -61.54 -33.58
N PRO A 6 25.62 -60.45 -33.13
CA PRO A 6 24.60 -60.55 -32.10
C PRO A 6 23.30 -61.12 -32.71
N LEU A 7 22.82 -62.23 -32.18
CA LEU A 7 21.49 -62.77 -32.49
C LEU A 7 20.44 -61.94 -31.74
N ALA A 8 19.75 -61.03 -32.44
CA ALA A 8 18.58 -60.36 -31.91
C ALA A 8 17.39 -61.34 -31.89
N ARG A 9 16.96 -61.78 -30.69
CA ARG A 9 15.66 -62.43 -30.51
C ARG A 9 14.57 -61.36 -30.61
N VAL A 10 14.03 -61.17 -31.81
CA VAL A 10 12.80 -60.40 -32.00
C VAL A 10 11.63 -61.27 -31.55
N CYS A 11 11.21 -61.10 -30.29
CA CYS A 11 9.95 -61.66 -29.83
C CYS A 11 8.82 -60.76 -30.35
N VAL A 12 8.20 -61.14 -31.47
CA VAL A 12 6.99 -60.47 -31.96
C VAL A 12 5.86 -60.80 -31.00
N LYS A 13 5.65 -59.97 -29.98
CA LYS A 13 4.43 -60.01 -29.19
C LYS A 13 3.30 -59.51 -30.07
N THR A 14 2.49 -60.42 -30.57
CA THR A 14 1.19 -60.10 -31.19
C THR A 14 0.28 -59.54 -30.11
N SER A 15 0.35 -58.22 -29.91
CA SER A 15 -0.62 -57.50 -29.09
C SER A 15 -1.95 -57.54 -29.82
N GLN A 16 -2.88 -58.36 -29.34
CA GLN A 16 -4.29 -58.30 -29.75
C GLN A 16 -4.79 -56.84 -29.60
N PRO A 17 -5.46 -56.26 -30.61
CA PRO A 17 -6.04 -54.93 -30.47
C PRO A 17 -7.19 -55.02 -29.46
N ASN A 18 -6.96 -54.52 -28.25
CA ASN A 18 -7.98 -54.49 -27.23
C ASN A 18 -9.06 -53.47 -27.66
N LEU A 19 -10.23 -53.94 -28.06
CA LEU A 19 -11.36 -53.13 -28.57
C LEU A 19 -12.14 -52.40 -27.46
N LEU A 20 -11.76 -52.61 -26.20
CA LEU A 20 -12.32 -51.85 -25.08
C LEU A 20 -11.69 -50.44 -25.07
N PRO A 21 -12.49 -49.36 -24.98
CA PRO A 21 -11.95 -48.02 -24.91
C PRO A 21 -11.01 -47.96 -23.71
N ARG A 22 -9.72 -47.69 -23.96
CA ARG A 22 -8.78 -47.41 -22.87
C ARG A 22 -9.36 -46.26 -22.07
N LEU A 23 -9.88 -46.56 -20.88
CA LEU A 23 -10.18 -45.56 -19.87
C LEU A 23 -8.84 -44.97 -19.46
N GLN A 24 -8.34 -44.00 -20.23
CA GLN A 24 -7.23 -43.16 -19.79
C GLN A 24 -7.75 -42.41 -18.57
N THR A 25 -7.44 -42.93 -17.37
CA THR A 25 -7.69 -42.24 -16.13
C THR A 25 -6.93 -40.92 -16.20
N ARG A 26 -7.70 -39.84 -16.24
CA ARG A 26 -7.20 -38.51 -16.52
C ARG A 26 -6.56 -37.94 -15.26
N HIS A 27 -5.34 -38.33 -14.91
CA HIS A 27 -4.63 -37.76 -13.75
C HIS A 27 -4.28 -36.26 -13.97
N GLU A 28 -4.56 -35.42 -12.97
CA GLU A 28 -4.28 -33.97 -12.99
C GLU A 28 -2.77 -33.65 -13.00
N SER A 29 -1.92 -34.63 -12.69
CA SER A 29 -0.47 -34.52 -12.48
C SER A 29 0.38 -34.09 -13.68
N THR A 30 -0.22 -33.79 -14.84
CA THR A 30 0.55 -33.35 -16.01
C THR A 30 0.73 -31.83 -16.00
N THR A 31 1.97 -31.37 -16.18
CA THR A 31 2.33 -29.94 -16.26
C THR A 31 1.45 -29.17 -17.26
N ARG A 32 1.07 -29.81 -18.38
CA ARG A 32 0.19 -29.22 -19.40
C ARG A 32 -1.20 -28.86 -18.85
N ARG A 33 -1.77 -29.69 -17.98
CA ARG A 33 -3.09 -29.43 -17.37
C ARG A 33 -3.03 -28.33 -16.34
N HIS A 34 -2.04 -28.39 -15.44
CA HIS A 34 -1.80 -27.32 -14.47
C HIS A 34 -1.59 -25.98 -15.17
N ARG A 35 -0.76 -25.95 -16.23
CA ARG A 35 -0.58 -24.73 -17.04
C ARG A 35 -1.92 -24.25 -17.61
N LYS A 36 -2.70 -25.14 -18.25
CA LYS A 36 -3.99 -24.75 -18.86
C LYS A 36 -4.98 -24.18 -17.84
N LEU A 37 -5.08 -24.77 -16.65
CA LEU A 37 -5.98 -24.33 -15.59
C LEU A 37 -5.55 -22.99 -14.98
N LEU A 38 -4.24 -22.70 -14.95
CA LEU A 38 -3.67 -21.46 -14.40
C LEU A 38 -3.44 -20.37 -15.47
N ILE A 39 -3.93 -20.54 -16.70
CA ILE A 39 -3.84 -19.49 -17.73
C ILE A 39 -4.72 -18.32 -17.31
N VAL A 40 -4.09 -17.14 -17.21
CA VAL A 40 -4.78 -15.85 -17.08
C VAL A 40 -4.76 -15.17 -18.45
N PRO A 41 -5.90 -14.66 -18.96
CA PRO A 41 -5.92 -13.92 -20.22
C PRO A 41 -5.09 -12.64 -20.10
N GLY A 42 -4.48 -12.22 -21.22
CA GLY A 42 -3.81 -10.92 -21.29
C GLY A 42 -4.79 -9.76 -21.10
N ALA A 43 -4.29 -8.58 -20.74
CA ALA A 43 -5.13 -7.40 -20.63
C ALA A 43 -5.71 -7.02 -22.01
N PRO A 44 -6.95 -6.50 -22.06
CA PRO A 44 -7.64 -6.19 -23.32
C PRO A 44 -6.93 -5.11 -24.15
N SER A 45 -6.06 -4.30 -23.53
CA SER A 45 -5.23 -3.32 -24.24
C SER A 45 -4.13 -3.93 -25.11
N PHE A 46 -3.82 -5.22 -24.95
CA PHE A 46 -2.85 -5.94 -25.80
C PHE A 46 -3.49 -6.66 -26.98
N THR A 47 -4.83 -6.70 -27.08
CA THR A 47 -5.51 -7.28 -28.24
C THR A 47 -5.76 -6.18 -29.28
N PRO A 48 -5.06 -6.18 -30.43
CA PRO A 48 -5.21 -5.13 -31.43
C PRO A 48 -6.60 -5.19 -32.06
N SER A 49 -7.26 -4.04 -32.17
CA SER A 49 -8.52 -3.91 -32.92
C SER A 49 -8.28 -3.71 -34.43
N THR A 50 -7.13 -3.16 -34.80
CA THR A 50 -6.74 -2.87 -36.19
C THR A 50 -5.42 -3.57 -36.55
N PRO A 51 -5.21 -3.90 -37.83
CA PRO A 51 -3.98 -4.54 -38.28
C PRO A 51 -2.80 -3.56 -38.40
N GLN A 52 -3.03 -2.24 -38.48
CA GLN A 52 -1.96 -1.26 -38.60
C GLN A 52 -1.25 -1.00 -37.26
N PRO A 53 0.09 -0.79 -37.28
CA PRO A 53 0.83 -0.45 -36.07
C PRO A 53 0.44 0.94 -35.55
N THR A 54 0.05 1.02 -34.28
CA THR A 54 -0.29 2.28 -33.59
C THR A 54 0.36 2.31 -32.21
N LEU A 55 0.67 3.51 -31.71
CA LEU A 55 1.16 3.71 -30.35
C LEU A 55 -0.02 3.87 -29.40
N VAL A 56 -0.21 2.88 -28.52
CA VAL A 56 -1.29 2.88 -27.52
C VAL A 56 -0.73 3.30 -26.16
N PHE A 57 -1.35 4.29 -25.53
CA PHE A 57 -1.05 4.65 -24.15
C PHE A 57 -1.84 3.75 -23.19
N ASN A 58 -1.14 2.89 -22.46
CA ASN A 58 -1.72 1.89 -21.54
C ASN A 58 -1.15 2.06 -20.12
N PRO A 59 -1.67 3.01 -19.31
CA PRO A 59 -1.18 3.21 -17.95
C PRO A 59 -1.47 1.98 -17.11
N PRO A 60 -0.45 1.34 -16.48
CA PRO A 60 -0.66 0.12 -15.72
C PRO A 60 -1.38 0.40 -14.39
N SER A 61 -2.20 -0.55 -13.95
CA SER A 61 -2.88 -0.52 -12.64
C SER A 61 -1.95 -0.94 -11.48
N SER A 62 -0.73 -0.40 -11.45
CA SER A 62 0.31 -0.74 -10.47
C SER A 62 0.87 0.51 -9.80
N ALA A 63 1.50 0.35 -8.64
CA ALA A 63 2.22 1.44 -8.00
C ALA A 63 3.39 1.91 -8.89
N PRO A 64 3.65 3.23 -8.99
CA PRO A 64 4.79 3.74 -9.74
C PRO A 64 6.10 3.41 -9.03
N ASN A 65 7.15 3.21 -9.83
CA ASN A 65 8.53 3.13 -9.35
C ASN A 65 9.07 4.52 -8.96
N VAL A 66 10.08 4.56 -8.08
CA VAL A 66 10.79 5.77 -7.62
C VAL A 66 11.37 6.60 -8.78
N TYR A 67 11.78 5.95 -9.87
CA TYR A 67 12.29 6.64 -11.07
C TYR A 67 11.23 7.42 -11.86
N HIS A 68 9.94 7.21 -11.58
CA HIS A 68 8.88 8.10 -12.09
C HIS A 68 8.80 9.37 -11.25
N THR A 69 9.79 10.23 -11.43
CA THR A 69 9.93 11.48 -10.67
C THR A 69 8.77 12.44 -10.93
N PRO A 70 8.00 12.85 -9.92
CA PRO A 70 6.90 13.80 -10.12
C PRO A 70 7.42 15.18 -10.55
N LEU A 71 6.57 15.94 -11.25
CA LEU A 71 6.91 17.25 -11.81
C LEU A 71 7.51 18.22 -10.77
N LYS A 72 7.09 18.13 -9.50
CA LYS A 72 7.59 18.98 -8.40
C LYS A 72 9.09 18.76 -8.11
N PHE A 73 9.62 17.56 -8.37
CA PHE A 73 11.01 17.18 -8.06
C PHE A 73 11.96 17.29 -9.25
N LEU A 74 11.47 17.57 -10.46
CA LEU A 74 12.34 17.84 -11.60
C LEU A 74 13.03 19.20 -11.47
N PRO A 75 14.30 19.35 -11.89
CA PRO A 75 14.93 20.67 -12.03
C PRO A 75 14.13 21.58 -12.96
N LYS A 76 14.20 22.91 -12.77
CA LYS A 76 13.43 23.88 -13.58
C LYS A 76 13.75 23.79 -15.08
N ASP A 77 15.01 23.50 -15.41
CA ASP A 77 15.51 23.47 -16.79
C ASP A 77 15.25 22.12 -17.51
N ASP A 78 14.70 21.12 -16.82
CA ASP A 78 14.43 19.81 -17.43
C ASP A 78 13.26 19.90 -18.43
N ARG A 79 13.54 19.62 -19.71
CA ARG A 79 12.57 19.63 -20.82
C ARG A 79 11.36 18.71 -20.56
N ARG A 80 11.53 17.63 -19.79
CA ARG A 80 10.44 16.70 -19.44
C ARG A 80 9.32 17.37 -18.65
N ARG A 81 9.58 18.51 -17.99
CA ARG A 81 8.55 19.28 -17.28
C ARG A 81 7.38 19.67 -18.18
N GLN A 82 7.66 20.12 -19.41
CA GLN A 82 6.61 20.52 -20.37
C GLN A 82 5.74 19.33 -20.77
N MET A 83 6.37 18.18 -21.06
CA MET A 83 5.67 16.94 -21.41
C MET A 83 4.80 16.40 -20.25
N TYR A 84 5.30 16.45 -19.01
CA TYR A 84 4.52 16.01 -17.85
C TYR A 84 3.34 16.95 -17.56
N ALA A 85 3.54 18.26 -17.70
CA ALA A 85 2.46 19.23 -17.52
C ALA A 85 1.33 19.03 -18.55
N SER A 86 1.68 18.88 -19.85
CA SER A 86 0.70 18.64 -20.90
C SER A 86 -0.04 17.31 -20.71
N PHE A 87 0.69 16.25 -20.34
CA PHE A 87 0.12 14.93 -20.07
C PHE A 87 -0.84 14.95 -18.87
N LEU A 88 -0.48 15.61 -17.76
CA LEU A 88 -1.35 15.72 -16.59
C LEU A 88 -2.64 16.46 -16.92
N SER A 89 -2.57 17.56 -17.67
CA SER A 89 -3.76 18.30 -18.12
C SER A 89 -4.65 17.44 -19.02
N SER A 90 -4.07 16.73 -19.99
CA SER A 90 -4.84 15.90 -20.93
C SER A 90 -5.45 14.67 -20.27
N SER A 91 -4.71 13.99 -19.40
CA SER A 91 -5.17 12.79 -18.69
C SER A 91 -6.26 13.09 -17.66
N THR A 92 -6.13 14.19 -16.90
CA THR A 92 -7.18 14.65 -15.97
C THR A 92 -8.46 15.02 -16.72
N HIS A 93 -8.35 15.78 -17.81
CA HIS A 93 -9.50 16.13 -18.64
C HIS A 93 -10.19 14.89 -19.24
N ALA A 94 -9.42 13.92 -19.75
CA ALA A 94 -9.94 12.66 -20.25
C ALA A 94 -10.66 11.85 -19.14
N ALA A 95 -10.04 11.73 -17.95
CA ALA A 95 -10.62 11.03 -16.81
C ALA A 95 -11.94 11.66 -16.33
N HIS A 96 -12.03 13.00 -16.29
CA HIS A 96 -13.28 13.68 -15.93
C HIS A 96 -14.37 13.50 -16.99
N ARG A 97 -14.01 13.39 -18.27
CA ARG A 97 -14.94 13.17 -19.38
C ARG A 97 -15.46 11.74 -19.48
N THR A 98 -14.65 10.74 -19.11
CA THR A 98 -15.09 9.34 -19.20
C THR A 98 -16.28 9.09 -18.27
N ALA A 99 -17.39 8.68 -18.89
CA ALA A 99 -18.62 8.28 -18.20
C ALA A 99 -18.36 7.06 -17.30
N THR A 100 -19.21 6.86 -16.29
CA THR A 100 -19.25 5.62 -15.52
C THR A 100 -19.27 4.43 -16.50
N PRO A 101 -18.38 3.43 -16.35
CA PRO A 101 -18.33 2.32 -17.29
C PRO A 101 -19.72 1.64 -17.32
N THR A 102 -20.12 1.05 -18.45
CA THR A 102 -21.47 0.45 -18.60
C THR A 102 -21.79 -0.55 -17.49
N ILE A 103 -20.78 -1.24 -16.98
CA ILE A 103 -20.86 -2.19 -15.85
C ILE A 103 -21.16 -1.54 -14.49
N ALA A 104 -21.10 -0.20 -14.41
CA ALA A 104 -21.32 0.65 -13.25
C ALA A 104 -22.64 1.42 -13.29
N GLN A 105 -23.43 1.23 -14.35
CA GLN A 105 -24.67 1.97 -14.54
C GLN A 105 -25.73 1.54 -13.51
N PRO A 106 -26.68 2.44 -13.16
CA PRO A 106 -27.82 2.09 -12.32
C PRO A 106 -28.52 0.82 -12.80
N GLY A 107 -28.75 -0.14 -11.90
CA GLY A 107 -29.38 -1.43 -12.21
C GLY A 107 -28.41 -2.60 -12.48
N THR A 108 -27.10 -2.38 -12.44
CA THR A 108 -26.09 -3.46 -12.53
C THR A 108 -25.71 -4.02 -11.15
N PRO A 109 -25.24 -5.28 -11.02
CA PRO A 109 -24.90 -5.88 -9.73
C PRO A 109 -23.76 -5.16 -8.98
N LEU A 110 -22.95 -4.36 -9.68
CA LEU A 110 -21.89 -3.54 -9.10
C LEU A 110 -22.39 -2.16 -8.62
N HIS A 111 -23.60 -1.77 -9.03
CA HIS A 111 -24.30 -0.58 -8.56
C HIS A 111 -25.12 -0.91 -7.30
N THR A 112 -24.45 -1.14 -6.16
CA THR A 112 -25.14 -1.35 -4.87
C THR A 112 -25.36 -0.02 -4.15
N THR A 113 -26.61 0.39 -3.96
CA THR A 113 -26.99 1.53 -3.12
C THR A 113 -27.20 1.06 -1.68
N ASN A 114 -26.13 0.86 -0.92
CA ASN A 114 -26.27 0.57 0.51
C ASN A 114 -26.10 1.86 1.32
N VAL A 115 -27.10 2.17 2.14
CA VAL A 115 -27.05 3.25 3.14
C VAL A 115 -26.08 2.83 4.23
N SER A 116 -25.05 3.64 4.49
CA SER A 116 -24.12 3.37 5.60
C SER A 116 -24.80 3.70 6.94
N PRO A 117 -24.73 2.82 7.95
CA PRO A 117 -25.41 3.00 9.24
C PRO A 117 -24.84 4.15 10.09
N LEU A 118 -23.75 4.79 9.64
CA LEU A 118 -23.11 5.89 10.38
C LEU A 118 -23.72 7.26 10.04
N ASN A 119 -24.16 7.49 8.78
CA ASN A 119 -24.46 8.84 8.29
C ASN A 119 -25.74 8.99 7.43
N ASN A 120 -26.54 7.93 7.22
CA ASN A 120 -27.69 7.92 6.28
C ASN A 120 -27.36 8.46 4.86
N ALA A 121 -26.08 8.53 4.49
CA ALA A 121 -25.64 8.97 3.19
C ALA A 121 -25.58 7.76 2.24
N PRO A 122 -26.05 7.89 0.98
CA PRO A 122 -25.91 6.84 -0.02
C PRO A 122 -24.42 6.57 -0.22
N THR A 123 -23.95 5.43 0.28
CA THR A 123 -22.53 5.09 0.21
C THR A 123 -22.29 4.32 -1.08
N SER A 124 -21.41 4.91 -1.89
CA SER A 124 -21.02 4.55 -3.25
C SER A 124 -20.83 3.05 -3.47
N SER A 125 -21.22 2.62 -4.68
CA SER A 125 -20.86 1.38 -5.36
C SER A 125 -19.50 0.81 -4.98
N ARG A 126 -19.31 -0.51 -5.12
CA ARG A 126 -17.99 -1.20 -5.02
C ARG A 126 -16.98 -0.76 -6.08
N LEU A 127 -17.31 0.27 -6.84
CA LEU A 127 -16.54 0.81 -7.93
C LEU A 127 -15.81 2.06 -7.45
N PRO A 128 -14.64 2.36 -8.02
CA PRO A 128 -13.96 3.61 -7.72
C PRO A 128 -14.91 4.78 -8.05
N PRO A 129 -14.99 5.80 -7.17
CA PRO A 129 -15.81 6.98 -7.44
C PRO A 129 -15.36 7.64 -8.75
N ARG A 130 -16.29 8.32 -9.44
CA ARG A 130 -15.94 9.12 -10.61
C ARG A 130 -14.79 10.07 -10.24
N PRO A 131 -13.72 10.17 -11.04
CA PRO A 131 -12.60 11.04 -10.73
C PRO A 131 -13.12 12.48 -10.59
N SER A 132 -12.95 13.03 -9.39
CA SER A 132 -13.26 14.42 -9.03
C SER A 132 -11.97 15.20 -8.90
N SER A 133 -12.02 16.52 -9.11
CA SER A 133 -10.90 17.42 -8.84
C SER A 133 -10.65 17.61 -7.34
N ALA A 134 -11.61 17.22 -6.49
CA ALA A 134 -11.48 17.26 -5.04
C ALA A 134 -10.42 16.25 -4.56
N LEU A 135 -9.52 16.72 -3.69
CA LEU A 135 -8.58 15.84 -3.01
C LEU A 135 -9.31 14.87 -2.08
N PRO A 136 -8.77 13.66 -1.84
CA PRO A 136 -9.32 12.75 -0.86
C PRO A 136 -9.29 13.37 0.54
N THR A 137 -10.13 12.86 1.44
CA THR A 137 -10.14 13.31 2.82
C THR A 137 -8.76 13.10 3.46
N PRO A 138 -8.20 14.12 4.13
CA PRO A 138 -6.88 14.02 4.70
C PRO A 138 -6.90 13.04 5.88
N LEU A 139 -5.92 12.12 5.93
CA LEU A 139 -5.80 11.16 7.04
C LEU A 139 -5.60 11.86 8.39
N ARG A 140 -4.91 13.01 8.37
CA ARG A 140 -4.71 13.88 9.53
C ARG A 140 -5.34 15.24 9.24
N ALA A 141 -6.17 15.74 10.16
CA ALA A 141 -6.73 17.08 10.04
C ALA A 141 -5.60 18.12 9.91
N PRO A 142 -5.69 19.04 8.94
CA PRO A 142 -4.73 20.13 8.82
C PRO A 142 -4.81 21.00 10.07
N TYR A 143 -3.66 21.40 10.59
CA TYR A 143 -3.56 22.29 11.75
C TYR A 143 -2.57 23.40 11.44
N GLU A 144 -2.86 24.61 11.91
CA GLU A 144 -1.98 25.76 11.76
C GLU A 144 -0.94 25.82 12.88
N LYS A 145 0.27 26.25 12.54
CA LYS A 145 1.35 26.40 13.51
C LYS A 145 1.26 27.79 14.14
N THR A 146 1.08 27.86 15.45
CA THR A 146 1.03 29.10 16.23
C THR A 146 2.39 29.43 16.84
N TYR A 147 2.77 30.71 16.82
CA TYR A 147 4.05 31.23 17.32
C TYR A 147 3.83 32.47 18.20
N HIS A 148 2.92 32.36 19.17
CA HIS A 148 2.50 33.47 20.04
C HIS A 148 3.30 33.59 21.33
N LEU A 149 4.18 32.63 21.65
CA LEU A 149 4.96 32.63 22.88
C LEU A 149 6.19 33.52 22.79
N THR A 150 6.42 34.29 23.85
CA THR A 150 7.58 35.16 24.00
C THR A 150 8.70 34.46 24.78
N GLU A 151 9.91 35.05 24.78
CA GLU A 151 11.04 34.53 25.57
C GLU A 151 10.75 34.50 27.08
N ALA A 152 9.92 35.43 27.58
CA ALA A 152 9.51 35.48 28.97
C ALA A 152 8.67 34.24 29.33
N ASP A 153 7.70 33.89 28.47
CA ASP A 153 6.85 32.70 28.65
C ASP A 153 7.69 31.42 28.64
N ILE A 154 8.69 31.36 27.76
CA ILE A 154 9.62 30.22 27.66
C ILE A 154 10.40 30.05 28.97
N LYS A 155 10.91 31.14 29.56
CA LYS A 155 11.61 31.10 30.86
C LYS A 155 10.67 30.68 31.98
N GLU A 156 9.42 31.13 31.98
CA GLU A 156 8.43 30.70 32.97
C GLU A 156 8.11 29.21 32.84
N ILE A 157 7.95 28.69 31.62
CA ILE A 157 7.75 27.25 31.35
C ILE A 157 8.91 26.43 31.93
N GLN A 158 10.15 26.88 31.71
CA GLN A 158 11.34 26.20 32.23
C GLN A 158 11.36 26.20 33.75
N ARG A 159 11.12 27.38 34.36
CA ARG A 159 11.09 27.56 35.81
C ARG A 159 10.04 26.67 36.47
N LEU A 160 8.78 26.71 36.01
CA LEU A 160 7.70 25.91 36.58
C LEU A 160 8.00 24.41 36.52
N ARG A 161 8.64 23.97 35.43
CA ARG A 161 8.96 22.57 35.21
C ARG A 161 10.20 22.08 35.98
N SER A 162 11.15 22.96 36.27
CA SER A 162 12.26 22.66 37.18
C SER A 162 11.80 22.61 38.63
N GLU A 163 10.88 23.49 39.03
CA GLU A 163 10.36 23.54 40.40
C GLU A 163 9.57 22.28 40.77
N ASN A 164 8.54 21.93 39.99
CA ASN A 164 7.66 20.81 40.31
C ASN A 164 7.26 20.02 39.06
N PRO A 165 8.08 19.08 38.57
CA PRO A 165 7.83 18.36 37.33
C PRO A 165 6.62 17.41 37.39
N ASP A 166 6.15 17.07 38.58
CA ASP A 166 4.98 16.22 38.82
C ASP A 166 3.66 16.99 38.73
N HIS A 167 3.63 18.22 39.23
CA HIS A 167 2.48 19.09 39.07
C HIS A 167 2.49 19.76 37.68
N TRP A 168 3.60 20.37 37.28
CA TRP A 168 3.77 21.06 36.01
C TRP A 168 4.18 20.09 34.89
N THR A 169 3.23 19.20 34.56
CA THR A 169 3.37 18.28 33.44
C THR A 169 3.32 19.00 32.11
N ARG A 170 3.79 18.33 31.04
CA ARG A 170 3.74 18.87 29.68
C ARG A 170 2.32 19.23 29.23
N VAL A 171 1.33 18.50 29.72
CA VAL A 171 -0.09 18.72 29.43
C VAL A 171 -0.56 20.03 30.05
N ARG A 172 -0.34 20.23 31.35
CA ARG A 172 -0.77 21.46 32.05
C ARG A 172 -0.07 22.71 31.55
N LEU A 173 1.23 22.63 31.25
CA LEU A 173 1.96 23.76 30.68
C LEU A 173 1.47 24.09 29.26
N ALA A 174 1.17 23.06 28.46
CA ALA A 174 0.59 23.26 27.13
C ALA A 174 -0.78 23.96 27.20
N GLU A 175 -1.63 23.57 28.15
CA GLU A 175 -2.93 24.22 28.40
C GLU A 175 -2.76 25.65 28.90
N LYS A 176 -1.88 25.88 29.90
CA LYS A 176 -1.64 27.21 30.49
C LYS A 176 -1.15 28.22 29.44
N PHE A 177 -0.21 27.82 28.59
CA PHE A 177 0.41 28.69 27.60
C PHE A 177 -0.22 28.56 26.19
N GLY A 178 -1.29 27.77 26.05
CA GLY A 178 -1.98 27.55 24.77
C GLY A 178 -1.06 27.03 23.66
N CYS A 179 -0.11 26.15 23.98
CA CYS A 179 0.92 25.67 23.04
C CYS A 179 0.94 24.14 22.92
N SER A 180 1.75 23.60 22.01
CA SER A 180 1.86 22.15 21.83
C SER A 180 2.60 21.46 22.99
N GLN A 181 2.09 20.33 23.48
CA GLN A 181 2.81 19.48 24.45
C GLN A 181 4.20 19.05 23.95
N PHE A 182 4.38 18.95 22.63
CA PHE A 182 5.68 18.69 22.02
C PHE A 182 6.64 19.86 22.22
N PHE A 183 6.18 21.09 22.01
CA PHE A 183 6.96 22.31 22.21
C PHE A 183 7.45 22.44 23.66
N VAL A 184 6.58 22.20 24.65
CA VAL A 184 6.98 22.20 26.07
C VAL A 184 8.08 21.17 26.34
N GLY A 185 7.97 19.97 25.75
CA GLY A 185 8.98 18.92 25.92
C GLY A 185 10.32 19.24 25.26
N MET A 186 10.34 20.14 24.27
CA MET A 186 11.55 20.62 23.61
C MET A 186 12.25 21.70 24.45
N VAL A 187 11.49 22.65 24.99
CA VAL A 187 11.99 23.81 25.75
C VAL A 187 12.44 23.44 27.17
N ALA A 188 11.71 22.56 27.84
CA ALA A 188 11.92 22.25 29.25
C ALA A 188 11.98 20.73 29.46
N LYS A 189 13.16 20.15 29.20
CA LYS A 189 13.43 18.73 29.44
C LYS A 189 13.70 18.49 30.92
N ASN A 190 13.19 17.38 31.46
CA ASN A 190 13.50 16.94 32.81
C ASN A 190 13.99 15.48 32.73
N HIS A 191 15.29 15.30 32.97
CA HIS A 191 15.97 14.01 32.81
C HIS A 191 15.63 13.06 33.97
N GLU A 192 15.57 13.55 35.21
CA GLU A 192 15.26 12.72 36.39
C GLU A 192 13.87 12.09 36.30
N LYS A 193 12.87 12.86 35.86
CA LYS A 193 11.54 12.32 35.62
C LYS A 193 11.53 11.35 34.44
N ALA A 194 12.34 11.60 33.42
CA ALA A 194 12.43 10.70 32.26
C ALA A 194 13.01 9.34 32.65
N THR A 195 14.03 9.29 33.50
CA THR A 195 14.62 8.02 33.98
C THR A 195 13.63 7.23 34.84
N ARG A 196 12.95 7.88 35.80
CA ARG A 196 11.90 7.23 36.62
C ARG A 196 10.77 6.64 35.76
N VAL A 197 10.36 7.37 34.73
CA VAL A 197 9.31 6.90 33.80
C VAL A 197 9.81 5.75 32.92
N SER A 198 11.07 5.77 32.47
CA SER A 198 11.64 4.64 31.72
C SER A 198 11.72 3.37 32.57
N GLU A 199 12.16 3.48 33.82
CA GLU A 199 12.23 2.37 34.78
C GLU A 199 10.83 1.80 35.05
N ALA A 200 9.82 2.65 35.25
CA ALA A 200 8.44 2.22 35.40
C ALA A 200 7.91 1.50 34.15
N HIS A 201 8.24 1.99 32.96
CA HIS A 201 7.91 1.31 31.71
C HIS A 201 8.63 -0.03 31.55
N GLU A 202 9.88 -0.16 32.01
CA GLU A 202 10.62 -1.43 32.02
C GLU A 202 10.01 -2.43 32.99
N ALA A 203 9.68 -2.01 34.22
CA ALA A 203 8.98 -2.85 35.18
C ALA A 203 7.61 -3.33 34.63
N ALA A 204 6.88 -2.47 33.93
CA ALA A 204 5.63 -2.85 33.25
C ALA A 204 5.86 -3.82 32.08
N ARG A 205 6.95 -3.65 31.33
CA ARG A 205 7.35 -4.55 30.23
C ARG A 205 7.80 -5.91 30.74
N ALA A 206 8.48 -5.98 31.89
CA ALA A 206 8.90 -7.23 32.53
C ALA A 206 7.70 -8.12 32.89
N ARG A 207 6.55 -7.50 33.24
CA ARG A 207 5.29 -8.21 33.53
C ARG A 207 4.58 -8.75 32.28
N TRP A 208 5.07 -8.48 31.07
CA TRP A 208 4.46 -9.04 29.86
C TRP A 208 4.78 -10.52 29.73
N GLY A 209 3.73 -11.34 29.58
CA GLY A 209 3.85 -12.74 29.18
C GLY A 209 4.37 -12.89 27.74
N THR A 210 4.81 -14.11 27.41
CA THR A 210 5.53 -14.46 26.17
C THR A 210 4.83 -13.95 24.91
N ARG A 211 3.57 -14.30 24.71
CA ARG A 211 2.80 -13.93 23.51
C ARG A 211 2.71 -12.42 23.27
N ARG A 212 2.61 -11.62 24.35
CA ARG A 212 2.57 -10.15 24.24
C ARG A 212 3.93 -9.59 23.89
N ARG A 213 5.00 -10.15 24.47
CA ARG A 213 6.38 -9.75 24.21
C ARG A 213 6.75 -9.99 22.73
N GLU A 214 6.52 -11.20 22.23
CA GLU A 214 6.75 -11.57 20.83
C GLU A 214 5.99 -10.65 19.87
N ALA A 215 4.70 -10.42 20.10
CA ALA A 215 3.89 -9.54 19.26
C ALA A 215 4.40 -8.09 19.24
N ARG A 216 5.03 -7.62 20.33
CA ARG A 216 5.62 -6.27 20.41
C ARG A 216 6.96 -6.22 19.68
N GLU A 217 7.78 -7.25 19.81
CA GLU A 217 9.02 -7.39 19.03
C GLU A 217 8.76 -7.47 17.53
N ASP A 218 7.75 -8.25 17.11
CA ASP A 218 7.30 -8.33 15.71
C ASP A 218 6.88 -6.95 15.18
N ARG A 219 6.15 -6.18 15.99
CA ARG A 219 5.76 -4.80 15.62
C ARG A 219 6.98 -3.91 15.44
N VAL A 220 7.98 -4.02 16.32
CA VAL A 220 9.24 -3.26 16.21
C VAL A 220 9.99 -3.67 14.93
N ARG A 221 10.10 -4.97 14.65
CA ARG A 221 10.71 -5.49 13.42
C ARG A 221 10.00 -4.98 12.17
N ARG A 222 8.66 -5.04 12.13
CA ARG A 222 7.88 -4.47 11.01
C ARG A 222 8.13 -2.97 10.83
N LYS A 223 8.11 -2.19 11.92
CA LYS A 223 8.38 -0.74 11.85
C LYS A 223 9.80 -0.44 11.35
N ALA A 224 10.79 -1.23 11.74
CA ALA A 224 12.16 -1.08 11.26
C ALA A 224 12.31 -1.42 9.76
N LEU A 225 11.50 -2.36 9.25
CA LEU A 225 11.49 -2.74 7.84
C LEU A 225 10.79 -1.71 6.93
N TRP A 226 9.83 -0.93 7.44
CA TRP A 226 9.05 0.02 6.62
C TRP A 226 9.88 1.02 5.79
N GLY A 227 11.11 1.34 6.21
CA GLY A 227 11.98 2.28 5.51
C GLY A 227 13.23 1.68 4.86
N ARG A 228 13.36 0.34 4.81
CA ARG A 228 14.53 -0.33 4.22
C ARG A 228 14.37 -0.68 2.75
N ASP A 229 13.17 -1.11 2.36
CA ASP A 229 12.87 -1.59 0.99
C ASP A 229 12.04 -0.59 0.18
N ALA A 230 12.15 0.71 0.51
CA ALA A 230 11.45 1.80 -0.16
C ALA A 230 12.28 2.39 -1.31
#